data_AF-A0A955B1N5-F1
#
_entry.id   AF-A0A955B1N5-F1
#
_cell.length_a   1.000
_cell.length_b   1.000
_cell.length_c   1.000
_cell.angle_alpha   90.00
_cell.angle_beta   90.00
_cell.angle_gamma   90.00
#
_symmetry.space_group_name_H-M   'P 1'
#
loop_
_entity.id
_entity.type
_entity.pdbx_description
1 polymer ?
#
loop_
_entity_poly.entity_id
_entity_poly.type
_entity_poly.pdbx_seq_one_letter_code
_entity_poly.pdbx_strand_id
1 'polypeptide(L)'
;PAITFVQSGHQQPGRPSLGSWCSYGLGSENQDLPAFIVLLSHCTDPQAQPLYSRLWGSGFLPSSHQGVKLRSQGDPVLYLNDPTGESLEERRSMLNQLQKLNSLRHEQIGDPEIDTRIAAYEMAFRMQVSVPQLVDFSDEPESTFALYGEDARTPGTHAANCLLARRLAERDVRFIQLYHRGWDHHSNLPGRHPGLAQQTDQGSAA
;
A
#
# COMPACT_ATOMS: atom_id res chain seq x y z
N PRO A 1 13.62 -1.22 -16.75
CA PRO A 1 12.78 -1.68 -17.88
C PRO A 1 11.95 -2.93 -17.56
N ALA A 2 12.59 -4.01 -17.07
CA ALA A 2 11.93 -5.28 -16.75
C ALA A 2 10.81 -5.13 -15.71
N ILE A 3 11.07 -4.50 -14.56
CA ILE A 3 10.06 -4.29 -13.51
C ILE A 3 8.87 -3.47 -14.05
N THR A 4 9.14 -2.42 -14.85
CA THR A 4 8.06 -1.64 -15.50
C THR A 4 7.18 -2.54 -16.37
N PHE A 5 7.81 -3.40 -17.18
CA PHE A 5 7.10 -4.28 -18.09
C PHE A 5 6.22 -5.29 -17.36
N VAL A 6 6.72 -5.90 -16.28
CA VAL A 6 5.93 -6.80 -15.45
C VAL A 6 4.73 -6.07 -14.83
N GLN A 7 4.92 -4.83 -14.39
CA GLN A 7 3.88 -4.08 -13.71
C GLN A 7 2.83 -3.50 -14.65
N SER A 8 3.20 -3.03 -15.84
CA SER A 8 2.30 -2.27 -16.72
C SER A 8 2.15 -2.83 -18.14
N GLY A 9 2.79 -3.98 -18.42
CA GLY A 9 2.84 -4.57 -19.77
C GLY A 9 3.69 -3.76 -20.76
N HIS A 10 4.44 -2.75 -20.30
CA HIS A 10 5.22 -1.88 -21.18
C HIS A 10 6.55 -1.45 -20.55
N GLN A 11 7.58 -1.32 -21.38
CA GLN A 11 8.93 -1.02 -20.89
C GLN A 11 9.10 0.46 -20.50
N GLN A 12 8.36 1.36 -21.16
CA GLN A 12 8.34 2.79 -20.84
C GLN A 12 7.33 3.10 -19.73
N PRO A 13 7.66 4.00 -18.79
CA PRO A 13 6.71 4.48 -17.78
C PRO A 13 5.47 5.15 -18.39
N GLY A 14 4.40 5.27 -17.59
CA GLY A 14 3.20 6.05 -17.93
C GLY A 14 1.95 5.20 -18.20
N ARG A 15 2.10 3.88 -18.33
CA ARG A 15 0.95 2.97 -18.38
C ARG A 15 0.46 2.60 -16.97
N PRO A 16 -0.86 2.37 -16.81
CA PRO A 16 -1.41 1.90 -15.54
C PRO A 16 -0.78 0.56 -15.15
N SER A 17 -0.51 0.41 -13.86
CA SER A 17 -0.05 -0.85 -13.28
C SER A 17 -1.16 -1.90 -13.24
N LEU A 18 -0.81 -3.16 -13.08
CA LEU A 18 -1.76 -4.27 -12.93
C LEU A 18 -2.75 -4.02 -11.78
N GLY A 19 -2.27 -3.55 -10.63
CA GLY A 19 -3.13 -3.21 -9.50
C GLY A 19 -4.11 -2.07 -9.79
N SER A 20 -3.68 -1.08 -10.58
CA SER A 20 -4.57 -0.01 -11.04
C SER A 20 -5.64 -0.51 -12.02
N TRP A 21 -5.30 -1.44 -12.91
CA TRP A 21 -6.29 -2.10 -13.77
C TRP A 21 -7.28 -2.95 -12.98
N CYS A 22 -6.80 -3.71 -11.98
CA CYS A 22 -7.67 -4.47 -11.08
C CYS A 22 -8.62 -3.55 -10.31
N SER A 23 -8.11 -2.45 -9.75
CA SER A 23 -8.92 -1.43 -9.08
C SER A 23 -9.97 -0.81 -10.01
N TYR A 24 -9.60 -0.49 -11.25
CA TYR A 24 -10.52 0.10 -12.23
C TYR A 24 -11.58 -0.89 -12.72
N GLY A 25 -11.18 -2.13 -13.04
CA GLY A 25 -12.08 -3.13 -13.62
C GLY A 25 -12.97 -3.84 -12.60
N LEU A 26 -12.49 -4.01 -11.36
CA LEU A 26 -13.20 -4.79 -10.33
C LEU A 26 -13.75 -3.91 -9.20
N GLY A 27 -13.32 -2.65 -9.09
CA GLY A 27 -13.72 -1.76 -8.01
C GLY A 27 -13.21 -2.19 -6.63
N SER A 28 -13.85 -1.66 -5.59
CA SER A 28 -13.61 -2.01 -4.19
C SER A 28 -14.87 -2.60 -3.57
N GLU A 29 -14.73 -3.68 -2.80
CA GLU A 29 -15.77 -4.15 -1.86
C GLU A 29 -15.58 -3.52 -0.47
N ASN A 30 -14.40 -2.97 -0.20
CA ASN A 30 -14.07 -2.29 1.03
C ASN A 30 -14.35 -0.77 0.92
N GLN A 31 -15.02 -0.20 1.92
CA GLN A 31 -15.28 1.24 2.03
C GLN A 31 -14.23 2.01 2.83
N ASP A 32 -13.46 1.34 3.68
CA ASP A 32 -12.51 1.87 4.67
C ASP A 32 -11.03 1.76 4.27
N LEU A 33 -10.72 0.94 3.26
CA LEU A 33 -9.36 0.82 2.70
C LEU A 33 -9.36 0.96 1.16
N PRO A 34 -8.25 1.45 0.57
CA PRO A 34 -8.09 1.50 -0.89
C PRO A 34 -8.15 0.10 -1.52
N ALA A 35 -8.72 0.01 -2.71
CA ALA A 35 -8.75 -1.24 -3.49
C ALA A 35 -7.34 -1.75 -3.88
N PHE A 36 -6.36 -0.86 -3.99
CA PHE A 36 -4.99 -1.19 -4.36
C PHE A 36 -3.99 -0.68 -3.33
N ILE A 37 -3.40 -1.61 -2.58
CA ILE A 37 -2.39 -1.33 -1.56
C ILE A 37 -1.02 -1.88 -1.97
N VAL A 38 0.02 -1.12 -1.63
CA VAL A 38 1.42 -1.44 -1.88
C VAL A 38 2.19 -1.50 -0.58
N LEU A 39 2.88 -2.63 -0.36
CA LEU A 39 3.75 -2.88 0.79
C LEU A 39 5.19 -3.01 0.30
N LEU A 40 6.11 -2.30 0.95
CA LEU A 40 7.54 -2.37 0.64
C LEU A 40 8.27 -3.07 1.79
N SER A 41 8.90 -4.19 1.49
CA SER A 41 9.71 -4.93 2.46
C SER A 41 11.10 -4.31 2.59
N HIS A 42 11.61 -4.26 3.81
CA HIS A 42 13.02 -4.03 4.07
C HIS A 42 13.83 -5.15 3.44
N CYS A 43 14.96 -4.77 2.83
CA CYS A 43 15.85 -5.70 2.15
C CYS A 43 17.26 -5.38 2.65
N THR A 44 17.96 -6.40 3.13
CA THR A 44 19.31 -6.23 3.69
C THR A 44 20.40 -6.20 2.61
N ASP A 45 20.06 -6.52 1.36
CA ASP A 45 21.00 -6.54 0.26
C ASP A 45 21.48 -5.10 -0.08
N PRO A 46 22.78 -4.80 0.07
CA PRO A 46 23.30 -3.45 -0.16
C PRO A 46 23.22 -3.02 -1.63
N GLN A 47 23.08 -3.95 -2.58
CA GLN A 47 22.93 -3.62 -4.01
C GLN A 47 21.46 -3.66 -4.47
N ALA A 48 20.51 -3.69 -3.53
CA ALA A 48 19.09 -3.67 -3.83
C ALA A 48 18.68 -2.38 -4.58
N GLN A 49 18.28 -2.55 -5.85
CA GLN A 49 17.82 -1.44 -6.69
C GLN A 49 16.62 -0.71 -6.05
N PRO A 50 16.57 0.64 -6.10
CA PRO A 50 15.46 1.41 -5.54
C PRO A 50 14.16 1.16 -6.30
N LEU A 51 13.05 1.27 -5.59
CA LEU A 51 11.71 1.21 -6.16
C LEU A 51 11.16 2.62 -6.37
N TYR A 52 10.36 2.78 -7.41
CA TYR A 52 9.80 4.07 -7.82
C TYR A 52 8.27 3.98 -7.84
N SER A 53 7.58 5.05 -7.43
CA SER A 53 6.10 5.08 -7.38
C SER A 53 5.41 4.80 -8.71
N ARG A 54 6.09 5.09 -9.83
CA ARG A 54 5.63 4.74 -11.18
C ARG A 54 5.36 3.24 -11.40
N LEU A 55 5.84 2.36 -10.52
CA LEU A 55 5.62 0.91 -10.61
C LEU A 55 4.20 0.50 -10.19
N TRP A 56 3.50 1.32 -9.41
CA TRP A 56 2.12 1.12 -8.98
C TRP A 56 1.23 2.32 -9.35
N GLY A 57 1.55 2.96 -10.47
CA GLY A 57 0.86 4.16 -10.96
C GLY A 57 -0.47 3.87 -11.66
N SER A 58 -1.43 4.80 -11.56
CA SER A 58 -2.68 4.75 -12.34
C SER A 58 -2.50 5.11 -13.82
N GLY A 59 -1.39 5.75 -14.19
CA GLY A 59 -1.14 6.16 -15.57
C GLY A 59 -2.19 7.16 -16.06
N PHE A 60 -2.91 6.81 -17.13
CA PHE A 60 -4.01 7.59 -17.66
C PHE A 60 -5.38 7.24 -17.04
N LEU A 61 -5.46 6.26 -16.15
CA LEU A 61 -6.68 5.99 -15.38
C LEU A 61 -6.85 7.09 -14.31
N PRO A 62 -8.10 7.34 -13.86
CA PRO A 62 -8.36 8.25 -12.75
C PRO A 62 -7.44 8.00 -11.56
N SER A 63 -7.01 9.07 -10.89
CA SER A 63 -6.05 9.00 -9.78
C SER A 63 -6.60 8.23 -8.57
N SER A 64 -7.91 7.98 -8.50
CA SER A 64 -8.56 7.09 -7.53
C SER A 64 -8.05 5.64 -7.60
N HIS A 65 -7.50 5.21 -8.72
CA HIS A 65 -6.93 3.87 -8.92
C HIS A 65 -5.40 3.81 -8.69
N GLN A 66 -4.82 4.89 -8.17
CA GLN A 66 -3.41 4.95 -7.79
C GLN A 66 -3.13 4.01 -6.61
N GLY A 67 -2.07 3.20 -6.71
CA GLY A 67 -1.67 2.34 -5.59
C GLY A 67 -1.26 3.16 -4.37
N VAL A 68 -1.83 2.83 -3.22
CA VAL A 68 -1.56 3.49 -1.93
C VAL A 68 -0.50 2.70 -1.19
N LYS A 69 0.65 3.34 -0.95
CA LYS A 69 1.76 2.72 -0.22
C LYS A 69 1.53 2.82 1.28
N LEU A 70 1.49 1.68 1.98
CA LEU A 70 1.58 1.66 3.44
C LEU A 70 3.05 1.60 3.87
N ARG A 71 3.40 2.39 4.89
CA ARG A 71 4.72 2.43 5.49
C ARG A 71 4.83 1.35 6.55
N SER A 72 6.01 0.73 6.61
CA SER A 72 6.38 -0.24 7.63
C SER A 72 6.76 0.35 8.98
N GLN A 73 7.06 1.66 9.03
CA GLN A 73 7.50 2.37 10.24
C GLN A 73 6.91 3.78 10.32
N GLY A 74 6.61 4.20 11.55
CA GLY A 74 5.91 5.45 11.84
C GLY A 74 4.44 5.36 11.45
N ASP A 75 3.86 6.45 10.95
CA ASP A 75 2.48 6.44 10.46
C ASP A 75 2.37 5.56 9.21
N PRO A 76 1.53 4.49 9.22
CA PRO A 76 1.41 3.58 8.08
C PRO A 76 0.92 4.30 6.82
N VAL A 77 0.18 5.40 6.96
CA VAL A 77 -0.07 6.37 5.89
C VAL A 77 0.45 7.72 6.35
N LEU A 78 1.21 8.41 5.49
CA LEU A 78 1.75 9.72 5.83
C LEU A 78 0.60 10.71 6.09
N TYR A 79 0.67 11.47 7.20
CA TYR A 79 -0.36 12.42 7.63
C TYR A 79 -1.71 11.79 8.01
N LEU A 80 -1.73 10.47 8.25
CA LEU A 80 -2.92 9.81 8.79
C LEU A 80 -3.19 10.29 10.22
N ASN A 81 -2.15 10.30 11.06
CA ASN A 81 -2.22 10.88 12.39
C ASN A 81 -2.09 12.41 12.31
N ASP A 82 -2.91 13.11 13.08
CA ASP A 82 -2.95 14.57 13.06
C ASP A 82 -1.73 15.15 13.81
N PRO A 83 -0.84 15.92 13.15
CA PRO A 83 0.24 16.59 13.84
C PRO A 83 -0.22 17.70 14.80
N THR A 84 -1.48 18.18 14.70
CA THR A 84 -2.01 19.25 15.56
C THR A 84 -2.65 18.75 16.85
N GLY A 85 -2.93 17.44 16.95
CA GLY A 85 -3.60 16.84 18.10
C GLY A 85 -5.11 17.10 18.17
N GLU A 86 -5.71 17.53 17.06
CA GLU A 86 -7.17 17.72 16.94
C GLU A 86 -7.95 16.42 17.19
N SER A 87 -9.14 16.57 17.75
CA SER A 87 -10.09 15.46 17.94
C SER A 87 -10.64 14.95 16.60
N LEU A 88 -11.09 13.70 16.57
CA LEU A 88 -11.75 13.13 15.38
C LEU A 88 -12.98 13.95 14.93
N GLU A 89 -13.67 14.59 15.86
CA GLU A 89 -14.86 15.42 15.63
C GLU A 89 -14.50 16.74 14.93
N GLU A 90 -13.45 17.41 15.39
CA GLU A 90 -12.90 18.62 14.75
C GLU A 90 -12.45 18.32 13.33
N ARG A 91 -11.73 17.20 13.15
CA ARG A 91 -11.25 16.76 11.83
C ARG A 91 -12.39 16.42 10.89
N ARG A 92 -13.46 15.76 11.38
CA ARG A 92 -14.68 15.52 10.60
C ARG A 92 -15.34 16.83 10.16
N SER A 93 -15.39 17.83 11.05
CA SER A 93 -15.93 19.16 10.74
C SER A 93 -15.12 19.87 9.65
N MET A 94 -13.79 19.85 9.77
CA MET A 94 -12.88 20.41 8.75
C MET A 94 -13.07 19.72 7.39
N LEU A 95 -13.17 18.39 7.36
CA LEU A 95 -13.41 17.62 6.14
C LEU A 95 -14.75 17.96 5.49
N ASN A 96 -15.83 18.09 6.26
CA ASN A 96 -17.13 18.51 5.75
C ASN A 96 -17.06 19.91 5.09
N GLN A 97 -16.30 20.84 5.67
CA GLN A 97 -16.10 22.18 5.08
C GLN A 97 -15.28 22.11 3.79
N LEU A 98 -14.18 21.35 3.77
CA LEU A 98 -13.36 21.12 2.57
C LEU A 98 -14.16 20.46 1.45
N GLN A 99 -14.98 19.46 1.79
CA GLN A 99 -15.88 18.80 0.83
C GLN A 99 -16.84 19.83 0.21
N LYS A 100 -17.46 20.69 1.02
CA LYS A 100 -18.37 21.73 0.52
C LYS A 100 -17.66 22.70 -0.43
N LEU A 101 -16.46 23.15 -0.09
CA LEU A 101 -15.67 24.05 -0.94
C LEU A 101 -15.26 23.39 -2.26
N ASN A 102 -14.84 22.13 -2.22
CA ASN A 102 -14.51 21.37 -3.42
C ASN A 102 -15.76 21.13 -4.29
N SER A 103 -16.91 20.83 -3.69
CA SER A 103 -18.16 20.62 -4.44
C SER A 103 -18.58 21.90 -5.18
N LEU A 104 -18.52 23.05 -4.53
CA LEU A 104 -18.76 24.35 -5.19
C LEU A 104 -17.79 24.62 -6.34
N ARG A 105 -16.52 24.21 -6.18
CA ARG A 105 -15.51 24.35 -7.24
C ARG A 105 -15.78 23.39 -8.41
N HIS A 106 -16.23 22.17 -8.12
CA HIS A 106 -16.61 21.19 -9.12
C HIS A 106 -17.82 21.69 -9.93
N GLU A 107 -18.85 22.25 -9.30
CA GLU A 107 -20.00 22.85 -10.00
C GLU A 107 -19.60 23.96 -10.99
N GLN A 108 -18.52 24.69 -10.69
CA GLN A 108 -18.01 25.77 -11.54
C GLN A 108 -17.15 25.29 -12.72
N ILE A 109 -16.36 24.23 -12.53
CA ILE A 109 -15.33 23.80 -13.50
C ILE A 109 -15.71 22.49 -14.20
N GLY A 110 -16.37 21.58 -13.49
CA GLY A 110 -16.69 20.24 -13.95
C GLY A 110 -15.48 19.29 -14.03
N ASP A 111 -14.38 19.60 -13.33
CA ASP A 111 -13.18 18.74 -13.31
C ASP A 111 -13.41 17.50 -12.40
N PRO A 112 -13.42 16.27 -12.95
CA PRO A 112 -13.60 15.03 -12.18
C PRO A 112 -12.49 14.76 -11.16
N GLU A 113 -11.32 15.40 -11.31
CA GLU A 113 -10.23 15.26 -10.34
C GLU A 113 -10.60 15.86 -8.97
N ILE A 114 -11.52 16.83 -8.95
CA ILE A 114 -12.02 17.41 -7.71
C ILE A 114 -12.81 16.37 -6.89
N ASP A 115 -13.66 15.58 -7.55
CA ASP A 115 -14.41 14.50 -6.88
C ASP A 115 -13.47 13.41 -6.37
N THR A 116 -12.45 13.07 -7.17
CA THR A 116 -11.41 12.13 -6.76
C THR A 116 -10.68 12.61 -5.51
N ARG A 117 -10.38 13.91 -5.43
CA ARG A 117 -9.76 14.53 -4.25
C ARG A 117 -10.65 14.49 -3.02
N ILE A 118 -11.95 14.76 -3.17
CA ILE A 118 -12.93 14.61 -2.08
C ILE A 118 -12.95 13.17 -1.57
N ALA A 119 -13.04 12.19 -2.49
CA ALA A 119 -13.06 10.78 -2.14
C ALA A 119 -11.78 10.35 -1.42
N ALA A 120 -10.61 10.85 -1.85
CA ALA A 120 -9.33 10.58 -1.20
C ALA A 120 -9.28 11.12 0.24
N TYR A 121 -9.84 12.31 0.50
CA TYR A 121 -9.91 12.86 1.87
C TYR A 121 -10.82 12.06 2.78
N GLU A 122 -12.00 11.70 2.30
CA GLU A 122 -12.93 10.84 3.02
C GLU A 122 -12.32 9.46 3.30
N MET A 123 -11.55 8.92 2.35
CA MET A 123 -10.84 7.67 2.54
C MET A 123 -9.76 7.77 3.60
N ALA A 124 -8.93 8.82 3.55
CA ALA A 124 -7.89 9.05 4.53
C ALA A 124 -8.45 9.21 5.95
N PHE A 125 -9.65 9.77 6.09
CA PHE A 125 -10.35 9.83 7.38
C PHE A 125 -10.75 8.45 7.89
N ARG A 126 -11.39 7.62 7.07
CA ARG A 126 -11.81 6.26 7.48
C ARG A 126 -10.61 5.38 7.82
N MET A 127 -9.52 5.51 7.07
CA MET A 127 -8.27 4.81 7.34
C MET A 127 -7.69 5.12 8.72
N GLN A 128 -7.95 6.28 9.33
CA GLN A 128 -7.45 6.59 10.69
C GLN A 128 -7.97 5.63 11.74
N VAL A 129 -9.18 5.11 11.56
CA VAL A 129 -9.78 4.15 12.49
C VAL A 129 -9.36 2.71 12.13
N SER A 130 -9.34 2.38 10.84
CA SER A 130 -9.11 1.01 10.38
C SER A 130 -7.64 0.58 10.37
N VAL A 131 -6.71 1.50 10.10
CA VAL A 131 -5.29 1.19 9.95
C VAL A 131 -4.61 0.78 11.27
N PRO A 132 -4.84 1.43 12.43
CA PRO A 132 -4.22 0.99 13.70
C PRO A 132 -4.55 -0.47 14.04
N GLN A 133 -5.81 -0.87 13.88
CA GLN A 133 -6.23 -2.26 14.10
C GLN A 133 -5.67 -3.22 13.05
N LEU A 134 -5.42 -2.73 11.82
CA LEU A 134 -4.87 -3.54 10.74
C LEU A 134 -3.41 -3.94 11.02
N VAL A 135 -2.59 -3.01 11.55
CA VAL A 135 -1.14 -3.22 11.77
C VAL A 135 -0.79 -3.71 13.18
N ASP A 136 -1.78 -3.80 14.07
CA ASP A 136 -1.63 -4.44 15.38
C ASP A 136 -1.76 -5.96 15.23
N PHE A 137 -0.69 -6.70 15.55
CA PHE A 137 -0.65 -8.17 15.51
C PHE A 137 -0.68 -8.78 16.91
N SER A 138 -1.01 -8.02 17.95
CA SER A 138 -1.03 -8.50 19.33
C SER A 138 -2.08 -9.59 19.59
N ASP A 139 -3.10 -9.68 18.73
CA ASP A 139 -4.16 -10.68 18.76
C ASP A 139 -3.86 -11.94 17.92
N GLU A 140 -2.73 -11.97 17.19
CA GLU A 140 -2.35 -13.11 16.36
C GLU A 140 -1.87 -14.30 17.21
N PRO A 141 -2.36 -15.52 16.95
CA PRO A 141 -1.94 -16.68 17.71
C PRO A 141 -0.49 -17.07 17.36
N GLU A 142 0.19 -17.71 18.32
CA GLU A 142 1.58 -18.18 18.15
C GLU A 142 1.75 -19.09 16.93
N SER A 143 0.72 -19.87 16.59
CA SER A 143 0.71 -20.72 15.39
C SER A 143 0.86 -19.91 14.09
N THR A 144 0.35 -18.68 14.04
CA THR A 144 0.51 -17.79 12.89
C THR A 144 1.96 -17.36 12.76
N PHE A 145 2.61 -16.96 13.86
CA PHE A 145 4.04 -16.60 13.82
C PHE A 145 4.94 -17.80 13.51
N ALA A 146 4.59 -19.00 13.97
CA ALA A 146 5.29 -20.22 13.60
C ALA A 146 5.18 -20.51 12.08
N LEU A 147 4.02 -20.20 11.47
CA LEU A 147 3.79 -20.38 10.04
C LEU A 147 4.56 -19.35 9.20
N TYR A 148 4.40 -18.06 9.49
CA TYR A 148 5.02 -16.96 8.74
C TYR A 148 6.51 -16.73 9.07
N GLY A 149 6.98 -17.23 10.22
CA GLY A 149 8.33 -17.04 10.74
C GLY A 149 8.42 -15.90 11.77
N GLU A 150 9.45 -15.94 12.63
CA GLU A 150 9.68 -14.93 13.68
C GLU A 150 9.81 -13.50 13.11
N ASP A 151 10.32 -13.37 11.89
CA ASP A 151 10.44 -12.08 11.20
C ASP A 151 9.06 -11.41 11.02
N ALA A 152 7.94 -12.15 11.04
CA ALA A 152 6.60 -11.59 10.97
C ALA A 152 6.26 -10.68 12.16
N ARG A 153 6.99 -10.80 13.28
CA ARG A 153 6.87 -9.91 14.45
C ARG A 153 7.56 -8.57 14.24
N THR A 154 8.40 -8.44 13.22
CA THR A 154 9.21 -7.24 12.98
C THR A 154 8.59 -6.43 11.84
N PRO A 155 8.00 -5.25 12.11
CA PRO A 155 7.36 -4.44 11.08
C PRO A 155 8.28 -4.14 9.90
N GLY A 156 7.75 -4.37 8.70
CA GLY A 156 8.43 -4.12 7.43
C GLY A 156 9.35 -5.22 6.92
N THR A 157 9.52 -6.33 7.64
CA THR A 157 10.06 -7.54 7.01
C THR A 157 9.08 -8.05 5.95
N HIS A 158 9.57 -8.93 5.07
CA HIS A 158 8.69 -9.58 4.09
C HIS A 158 7.61 -10.41 4.77
N ALA A 159 7.97 -11.19 5.78
CA ALA A 159 7.04 -12.01 6.54
C ALA A 159 5.94 -11.17 7.22
N ALA A 160 6.30 -10.02 7.81
CA ALA A 160 5.31 -9.11 8.40
C ALA A 160 4.38 -8.53 7.34
N ASN A 161 4.92 -8.19 6.16
CA ASN A 161 4.10 -7.72 5.04
C ASN A 161 3.18 -8.82 4.48
N CYS A 162 3.60 -10.09 4.47
CA CYS A 162 2.73 -11.21 4.09
C CYS A 162 1.58 -11.39 5.09
N LEU A 163 1.87 -11.33 6.39
CA LEU A 163 0.85 -11.39 7.44
C LEU A 163 -0.12 -10.18 7.35
N LEU A 164 0.41 -8.98 7.11
CA LEU A 164 -0.40 -7.78 6.85
C LEU A 164 -1.28 -7.96 5.62
N ALA A 165 -0.76 -8.58 4.56
CA ALA A 165 -1.51 -8.86 3.34
C ALA A 165 -2.68 -9.83 3.59
N ARG A 166 -2.50 -10.85 4.44
CA ARG A 166 -3.63 -11.69 4.88
C ARG A 166 -4.72 -10.85 5.55
N ARG A 167 -4.35 -10.02 6.53
CA ARG A 167 -5.30 -9.13 7.24
C ARG A 167 -5.98 -8.10 6.32
N LEU A 168 -5.29 -7.65 5.28
CA LEU A 168 -5.84 -6.78 4.23
C LEU A 168 -6.84 -7.54 3.35
N ALA A 169 -6.51 -8.77 2.96
CA ALA A 169 -7.39 -9.63 2.17
C ALA A 169 -8.66 -10.03 2.94
N GLU A 170 -8.54 -10.29 4.25
CA GLU A 170 -9.68 -10.54 5.15
C GLU A 170 -10.59 -9.31 5.34
N ARG A 171 -10.09 -8.12 4.99
CA ARG A 171 -10.84 -6.86 4.93
C ARG A 171 -11.16 -6.49 3.49
N ASP A 172 -11.27 -7.44 2.58
CA ASP A 172 -11.73 -7.23 1.20
C ASP A 172 -10.90 -6.21 0.37
N VAL A 173 -9.60 -6.04 0.69
CA VAL A 173 -8.70 -5.27 -0.18
C VAL A 173 -8.44 -6.06 -1.46
N ARG A 174 -8.88 -5.49 -2.59
CA ARG A 174 -8.93 -6.18 -3.89
C ARG A 174 -7.56 -6.59 -4.43
N PHE A 175 -6.56 -5.71 -4.32
CA PHE A 175 -5.24 -5.95 -4.86
C PHE A 175 -4.17 -5.49 -3.87
N ILE A 176 -3.35 -6.43 -3.43
CA ILE A 176 -2.29 -6.19 -2.46
C ILE A 176 -0.98 -6.59 -3.12
N GLN A 177 -0.05 -5.64 -3.19
CA GLN A 177 1.21 -5.83 -3.87
C GLN A 177 2.38 -5.65 -2.92
N LEU A 178 3.16 -6.72 -2.76
CA LEU A 178 4.37 -6.73 -1.94
C LEU A 178 5.58 -6.57 -2.87
N TYR A 179 6.46 -5.64 -2.52
CA TYR A 179 7.76 -5.52 -3.17
C TYR A 179 8.86 -5.90 -2.20
N HIS A 180 9.60 -6.96 -2.56
CA HIS A 180 10.90 -7.26 -2.01
C HIS A 180 11.98 -6.92 -3.02
N ARG A 181 13.06 -6.26 -2.58
CA ARG A 181 14.19 -5.92 -3.46
C ARG A 181 15.24 -7.04 -3.47
N GLY A 182 16.31 -6.87 -4.24
CA GLY A 182 17.39 -7.85 -4.31
C GLY A 182 17.07 -9.04 -5.25
N TRP A 183 16.23 -8.88 -6.26
CA TRP A 183 15.98 -9.96 -7.21
C TRP A 183 17.11 -10.14 -8.23
N ASP A 184 17.93 -9.11 -8.47
CA ASP A 184 18.84 -8.99 -9.62
C ASP A 184 20.33 -9.07 -9.23
N HIS A 185 20.82 -10.29 -8.99
CA HIS A 185 22.18 -10.55 -8.53
C HIS A 185 23.16 -10.82 -9.68
N HIS A 186 24.28 -10.08 -9.69
CA HIS A 186 25.35 -10.23 -10.67
C HIS A 186 26.70 -10.63 -10.06
N SER A 187 26.79 -10.71 -8.73
CA SER A 187 28.03 -11.05 -8.01
C SER A 187 27.73 -11.63 -6.62
N ASN A 188 28.67 -12.43 -6.10
CA ASN A 188 28.61 -13.09 -4.80
C ASN A 188 27.28 -13.83 -4.53
N LEU A 189 26.78 -14.57 -5.53
CA LEU A 189 25.53 -15.32 -5.45
C LEU A 189 25.48 -16.24 -4.21
N PRO A 190 26.52 -17.04 -3.88
CA PRO A 190 26.48 -17.93 -2.71
C PRO A 190 26.39 -17.19 -1.38
N GLY A 191 26.92 -15.96 -1.30
CA GLY A 191 26.88 -15.16 -0.07
C GLY A 191 25.60 -14.34 0.10
N ARG A 192 24.90 -14.00 -0.99
CA ARG A 192 23.76 -13.06 -0.96
C ARG A 192 22.40 -13.75 -1.13
N HIS A 193 22.30 -14.75 -2.01
CA HIS A 193 21.02 -15.43 -2.25
C HIS A 193 20.45 -16.12 -1.01
N PRO A 194 21.23 -16.85 -0.19
CA PRO A 194 20.67 -17.54 0.97
C PRO A 194 19.99 -16.59 1.95
N GLY A 195 20.57 -15.39 2.17
CA GLY A 195 19.97 -14.39 3.06
C GLY A 195 18.64 -13.83 2.53
N LEU A 196 18.51 -13.67 1.21
CA LEU A 196 17.26 -13.19 0.60
C LEU A 196 16.20 -14.28 0.55
N ALA A 197 16.58 -15.52 0.23
CA ALA A 197 15.69 -16.67 0.31
C ALA A 197 15.14 -16.82 1.74
N GLN A 198 16.00 -16.71 2.77
CA GLN A 198 15.56 -16.75 4.16
C GLN A 198 14.55 -15.63 4.49
N GLN A 199 14.73 -14.43 3.95
CA GLN A 199 13.81 -13.30 4.17
C GLN A 199 12.45 -13.54 3.51
N THR A 200 12.40 -14.19 2.35
CA THR A 200 11.17 -14.28 1.53
C THR A 200 10.42 -15.59 1.64
N ASP A 201 11.11 -16.71 1.82
CA ASP A 201 10.56 -18.04 1.53
C ASP A 201 9.44 -18.41 2.50
N GLN A 202 9.68 -18.34 3.81
CA GLN A 202 8.71 -18.79 4.80
C GLN A 202 7.42 -17.94 4.76
N GLY A 203 7.56 -16.62 4.80
CA GLY A 203 6.40 -15.72 4.74
C GLY A 203 5.62 -15.79 3.42
N SER A 204 6.25 -16.20 2.31
CA SER A 204 5.55 -16.40 1.03
C SER A 204 4.85 -17.76 0.92
N ALA A 205 5.27 -18.75 1.72
CA ALA A 205 4.73 -20.11 1.71
C ALA A 205 3.61 -20.35 2.74
N ALA A 206 3.52 -19.48 3.75
CA ALA A 206 2.50 -19.48 4.79
C ALA A 206 1.07 -19.29 4.25
#